data_AF-A0A959VR43-F1
#
_entry.id   AF-A0A959VR43-F1
#
_cell.length_a   1.000
_cell.length_b   1.000
_cell.length_c   1.000
_cell.angle_alpha   90.00
_cell.angle_beta   90.00
_cell.angle_gamma   90.00
#
_symmetry.space_group_name_H-M   'P 1'
#
loop_
_entity.id
_entity.type
_entity.pdbx_description
1 polymer ?
#
loop_
_entity_poly.entity_id
_entity_poly.type
_entity_poly.pdbx_seq_one_letter_code
_entity_poly.pdbx_strand_id
1 'polypeptide(L)'
;SQELTDITAPTNRAEDNIADSKAKIKSLLGELEVTYDEDERAAIEQKIRFERQEKQYYEIRLNRLERRADYTPVDLRVETGGDSASDDGSSSWGLGDAVDDAGKLLGVAAGVTVLALAVAIPIGIVILIALAINRAWVRRSRRRILAED
;
A
#
# COMPACT_ATOMS: atom_id res chain seq x y z
N SER A 1 -30.30 7.20 -24.38
CA SER A 1 -28.98 7.82 -24.19
C SER A 1 -28.47 7.44 -22.82
N GLN A 2 -27.38 6.65 -22.74
CA GLN A 2 -26.69 6.44 -21.47
C GLN A 2 -25.77 7.65 -21.27
N GLU A 3 -26.08 8.49 -20.28
CA GLU A 3 -25.23 9.62 -19.92
C GLU A 3 -24.06 9.09 -19.08
N LEU A 4 -22.84 9.24 -19.60
CA LEU A 4 -21.59 8.97 -18.87
C LEU A 4 -21.52 9.94 -17.68
N THR A 5 -22.07 9.53 -16.54
CA THR A 5 -21.91 10.28 -15.29
C THR A 5 -20.47 10.09 -14.81
N ASP A 6 -19.65 11.15 -14.93
CA ASP A 6 -18.30 11.13 -14.36
C ASP A 6 -18.36 11.03 -12.83
N ILE A 7 -17.80 9.94 -12.30
CA ILE A 7 -17.69 9.70 -10.86
C ILE A 7 -16.32 10.10 -10.31
N THR A 8 -15.33 10.36 -11.16
CA THR A 8 -13.95 10.69 -10.76
C THR A 8 -13.92 12.03 -10.03
N ALA A 9 -14.49 13.08 -10.63
CA ALA A 9 -14.56 14.40 -10.02
C ALA A 9 -15.26 14.42 -8.65
N PRO A 10 -16.43 13.79 -8.45
CA PRO A 10 -17.06 13.74 -7.13
C PRO A 10 -16.32 12.83 -6.12
N THR A 11 -15.61 11.79 -6.56
CA THR A 11 -14.76 10.95 -5.71
C THR A 11 -13.57 11.74 -5.19
N ASN A 12 -12.75 12.31 -6.07
CA ASN A 12 -11.57 13.09 -5.69
C ASN A 12 -11.94 14.25 -4.77
N ARG A 13 -13.05 14.95 -5.06
CA ARG A 13 -13.53 16.03 -4.19
C ARG A 13 -13.92 15.53 -2.79
N ALA A 14 -14.51 14.34 -2.67
CA ALA A 14 -14.84 13.78 -1.36
C ALA A 14 -13.57 13.42 -0.58
N GLU A 15 -12.55 12.88 -1.24
CA GLU A 15 -11.23 12.60 -0.64
C GLU A 15 -10.52 13.87 -0.19
N ASP A 16 -10.49 14.91 -1.04
CA ASP A 16 -9.93 16.23 -0.72
C ASP A 16 -10.61 16.82 0.52
N ASN A 17 -11.94 16.79 0.57
CA ASN A 17 -12.70 17.29 1.72
C ASN A 17 -12.40 16.51 3.01
N ILE A 18 -12.21 15.19 2.93
CA ILE A 18 -11.79 14.38 4.08
C ILE A 18 -10.39 14.80 4.56
N ALA A 19 -9.46 15.03 3.62
CA ALA A 19 -8.11 15.49 3.94
C ALA A 19 -8.13 16.88 4.60
N ASP A 20 -8.94 17.80 4.08
CA ASP A 20 -9.12 19.14 4.63
C ASP A 20 -9.70 19.11 6.05
N SER A 21 -10.79 18.37 6.29
CA SER A 21 -11.33 18.24 7.65
C SER A 21 -10.32 17.59 8.61
N LYS A 22 -9.52 16.62 8.17
CA LYS A 22 -8.43 16.06 9.00
C LYS A 22 -7.38 17.13 9.34
N ALA A 23 -6.96 17.94 8.37
CA ALA A 23 -5.98 19.01 8.57
C ALA A 23 -6.51 20.06 9.56
N LYS A 24 -7.78 20.48 9.41
CA LYS A 24 -8.42 21.43 10.33
C LYS A 24 -8.56 20.86 11.73
N ILE A 25 -8.99 19.60 11.89
CA ILE A 25 -9.05 18.93 13.20
C ILE A 25 -7.68 18.94 13.86
N LYS A 26 -6.63 18.61 13.11
CA LYS A 26 -5.25 18.62 13.64
C LYS A 26 -4.83 20.04 14.07
N SER A 27 -5.15 21.05 13.28
CA SER A 27 -4.87 22.45 13.61
C SER A 27 -5.60 22.88 14.90
N LEU A 28 -6.89 22.60 15.00
CA LEU A 28 -7.72 22.94 16.15
C LEU A 28 -7.28 22.22 17.42
N LEU A 29 -6.83 20.96 17.30
CA LEU A 29 -6.24 20.23 18.43
C LEU A 29 -4.94 20.87 18.92
N GLY A 30 -4.11 21.38 18.01
CA GLY A 30 -2.91 22.14 18.36
C GLY A 30 -3.24 23.47 19.03
N GLU A 31 -4.28 24.18 18.57
CA GLU A 31 -4.79 25.40 19.20
C GLU A 31 -5.30 25.11 20.63
N LEU A 32 -6.07 24.03 20.80
CA LEU A 32 -6.61 23.60 22.10
C LEU A 32 -5.51 23.28 23.13
N GLU A 33 -4.33 22.85 22.67
CA GLU A 33 -3.19 22.55 23.54
C GLU A 33 -2.59 23.81 24.20
N VAL A 34 -2.61 24.94 23.49
CA VAL A 34 -1.99 26.20 23.95
C VAL A 34 -2.99 27.21 24.53
N THR A 35 -4.30 26.99 24.34
CA THR A 35 -5.36 27.85 24.88
C THR A 35 -5.72 27.46 26.30
N TYR A 36 -5.64 28.41 27.25
CA TYR A 36 -5.93 28.19 28.68
C TYR A 36 -7.28 28.73 29.12
N ASP A 37 -7.89 29.61 28.34
CA ASP A 37 -9.21 30.20 28.64
C ASP A 37 -10.32 29.18 28.40
N GLU A 38 -11.20 28.97 29.39
CA GLU A 38 -12.22 27.92 29.34
C GLU A 38 -13.28 28.17 28.26
N ASP A 39 -13.67 29.43 28.04
CA ASP A 39 -14.67 29.81 27.04
C ASP A 39 -14.10 29.60 25.62
N GLU A 40 -12.84 29.99 25.41
CA GLU A 40 -12.15 29.78 24.14
C GLU A 40 -11.91 28.29 23.85
N ARG A 41 -11.53 27.50 24.86
CA ARG A 41 -11.42 26.03 24.74
C ARG A 41 -12.75 25.40 24.36
N ALA A 42 -13.86 25.79 25.00
CA ALA A 42 -15.19 25.27 24.69
C ALA A 42 -15.60 25.59 23.23
N ALA A 43 -15.24 26.77 22.74
CA ALA A 43 -15.47 27.15 21.34
C ALA A 43 -14.63 26.30 20.38
N ILE A 44 -13.35 26.06 20.67
CA ILE A 44 -12.47 25.19 19.87
C ILE A 44 -13.00 23.75 19.84
N GLU A 45 -13.44 23.20 20.97
CA GLU A 45 -14.04 21.87 21.04
C GLU A 45 -15.31 21.76 20.18
N GLN A 46 -16.13 22.81 20.15
CA GLN A 46 -17.31 22.87 19.29
C GLN A 46 -16.92 22.82 17.81
N LYS A 47 -15.88 23.57 17.39
CA LYS A 47 -15.34 23.51 16.02
C LYS A 47 -14.81 22.11 15.69
N ILE A 48 -14.10 21.46 16.61
CA ILE A 48 -13.61 20.08 16.42
C ILE A 48 -14.77 19.11 16.23
N ARG A 49 -15.84 19.22 17.02
CA ARG A 49 -17.04 18.39 16.86
C ARG A 49 -17.68 18.57 15.49
N PHE A 50 -17.77 19.81 15.02
CA PHE A 50 -18.30 20.12 13.69
C PHE A 50 -17.46 19.49 12.58
N GLU A 51 -16.13 19.68 12.58
CA GLU A 51 -15.24 19.12 11.56
C GLU A 51 -15.21 17.58 11.57
N ARG A 52 -15.38 16.95 12.74
CA ARG A 52 -15.53 15.49 12.84
C ARG A 52 -16.83 15.01 12.18
N GLN A 53 -17.93 15.73 12.33
CA GLN A 53 -19.19 15.42 11.67
C GLN A 53 -19.06 15.61 10.15
N GLU A 54 -18.40 16.69 9.71
CA GLU A 54 -18.18 16.98 8.30
C GLU A 54 -17.34 15.88 7.62
N LYS A 55 -16.23 15.47 8.27
CA LYS A 55 -15.43 14.32 7.85
C LYS A 55 -16.28 13.05 7.70
N GLN A 56 -17.09 12.72 8.70
CA GLN A 56 -17.93 11.52 8.67
C GLN A 56 -18.94 11.57 7.50
N TYR A 57 -19.51 12.74 7.23
CA TYR A 57 -20.40 12.94 6.09
C TYR A 57 -19.70 12.65 4.76
N TYR A 58 -18.48 13.16 4.54
CA TYR A 58 -17.73 12.88 3.32
C TYR A 58 -17.27 11.43 3.21
N GLU A 59 -16.90 10.77 4.32
CA GLU A 59 -16.56 9.34 4.33
C GLU A 59 -17.75 8.47 3.90
N ILE A 60 -18.97 8.78 4.39
CA ILE A 60 -20.19 8.09 3.97
C ILE A 60 -20.47 8.31 2.47
N ARG A 61 -20.23 9.54 1.98
CA ARG A 61 -20.43 9.89 0.57
C ARG A 61 -19.44 9.17 -0.34
N LEU A 62 -18.17 9.09 0.04
CA LEU A 62 -17.13 8.38 -0.69
C LEU A 62 -17.45 6.89 -0.80
N ASN A 63 -17.74 6.23 0.33
CA ASN A 63 -18.12 4.81 0.36
C ASN A 63 -19.36 4.50 -0.51
N ARG A 64 -20.30 5.46 -0.65
CA ARG A 64 -21.44 5.31 -1.56
C ARG A 64 -21.01 5.35 -3.03
N LEU A 65 -20.06 6.23 -3.39
CA LEU A 65 -19.52 6.32 -4.74
C LEU A 65 -18.70 5.08 -5.10
N GLU A 66 -17.85 4.62 -4.20
CA GLU A 66 -17.04 3.40 -4.35
C GLU A 66 -17.95 2.18 -4.57
N ARG A 67 -18.93 1.94 -3.70
CA ARG A 67 -19.90 0.84 -3.88
C ARG A 67 -20.62 0.91 -5.21
N ARG A 68 -20.98 2.12 -5.67
CA ARG A 68 -21.63 2.26 -6.97
C ARG A 68 -20.68 1.86 -8.10
N ALA A 69 -19.42 2.27 -8.03
CA ALA A 69 -18.40 1.88 -9.00
C ALA A 69 -18.19 0.36 -9.01
N ASP A 70 -18.01 -0.25 -7.83
CA ASP A 70 -17.71 -1.67 -7.67
C ASP A 70 -18.83 -2.60 -8.17
N TYR A 71 -20.09 -2.20 -7.98
CA TYR A 71 -21.25 -3.01 -8.35
C TYR A 71 -21.89 -2.58 -9.69
N THR A 72 -21.26 -1.68 -10.45
CA THR A 72 -21.77 -1.32 -11.78
C THR A 72 -21.37 -2.39 -12.80
N PRO A 73 -22.33 -3.05 -13.50
CA PRO A 73 -22.00 -3.98 -14.56
C PRO A 73 -21.31 -3.23 -15.71
N VAL A 74 -20.14 -3.72 -16.12
CA VAL A 74 -19.36 -3.20 -17.25
C VAL A 74 -19.36 -4.22 -18.38
N ASP A 75 -19.75 -3.77 -19.57
CA ASP A 75 -19.64 -4.54 -20.80
C ASP A 75 -18.28 -4.25 -21.43
N LEU A 76 -17.42 -5.26 -21.50
CA LEU A 76 -16.03 -5.17 -21.94
C LEU A 76 -15.90 -5.89 -23.28
N ARG A 77 -15.76 -5.10 -24.35
CA ARG A 77 -15.42 -5.62 -25.68
C ARG A 77 -13.93 -5.45 -25.90
N VAL A 78 -13.21 -6.57 -25.93
CA VAL A 78 -11.77 -6.61 -26.24
C VAL A 78 -11.63 -6.83 -27.75
N GLU A 79 -11.18 -5.82 -28.46
CA GLU A 79 -10.82 -5.95 -29.89
C GLU A 79 -9.31 -6.16 -29.99
N THR A 80 -8.91 -7.38 -30.36
CA THR A 80 -7.52 -7.69 -30.66
C THR A 80 -7.22 -7.15 -32.07
N GLY A 81 -6.37 -6.12 -32.17
CA GLY A 81 -5.93 -5.54 -33.43
C GLY A 81 -4.99 -6.48 -34.19
N GLY A 82 -5.53 -7.57 -34.73
CA GLY A 82 -4.83 -8.48 -35.62
C GLY A 82 -5.85 -9.18 -36.50
N ASP A 83 -5.71 -8.98 -37.82
CA ASP A 83 -6.47 -9.69 -38.85
C ASP A 83 -6.58 -11.18 -38.50
N SER A 84 -7.77 -11.62 -38.12
CA SER A 84 -8.08 -13.03 -37.92
C SER A 84 -9.45 -13.31 -38.51
N ALA A 85 -9.46 -13.40 -39.84
CA ALA A 85 -10.51 -14.10 -40.55
C ALA A 85 -10.27 -15.60 -40.38
N SER A 86 -10.99 -16.26 -39.47
CA SER A 86 -11.43 -17.68 -39.51
C SER A 86 -12.26 -17.92 -38.25
N ASP A 87 -13.58 -18.03 -38.32
CA ASP A 87 -14.35 -19.23 -38.72
C ASP A 87 -13.98 -20.48 -37.92
N ASP A 88 -14.96 -20.91 -37.11
CA ASP A 88 -15.13 -22.16 -36.38
C ASP A 88 -13.93 -22.83 -35.65
N GLY A 89 -14.03 -22.87 -34.31
CA GLY A 89 -13.63 -24.04 -33.54
C GLY A 89 -12.13 -24.30 -33.35
N SER A 90 -11.44 -23.50 -32.55
CA SER A 90 -10.52 -23.99 -31.50
C SER A 90 -9.80 -22.82 -30.84
N SER A 91 -9.77 -22.83 -29.52
CA SER A 91 -8.99 -21.90 -28.69
C SER A 91 -7.51 -22.02 -28.99
N SER A 92 -7.00 -21.20 -29.90
CA SER A 92 -5.57 -21.03 -30.19
C SER A 92 -4.89 -20.26 -29.06
N TRP A 93 -4.66 -20.94 -27.93
CA TRP A 93 -3.59 -20.61 -27.00
C TRP A 93 -2.27 -20.88 -27.73
N GLY A 94 -1.66 -19.84 -28.31
CA GLY A 94 -0.42 -19.97 -29.06
C GLY A 94 0.76 -20.24 -28.12
N LEU A 95 1.50 -21.32 -28.37
CA LEU A 95 2.76 -21.65 -27.68
C LEU A 95 3.78 -20.50 -27.67
N GLY A 96 3.71 -19.59 -28.65
CA GLY A 96 4.57 -18.39 -28.71
C GLY A 96 4.26 -17.36 -27.61
N ASP A 97 3.00 -17.20 -27.23
CA ASP A 97 2.57 -16.22 -26.22
C ASP A 97 3.03 -16.65 -24.81
N ALA A 98 2.97 -17.96 -24.54
CA ALA A 98 3.48 -18.53 -23.30
C ALA A 98 5.02 -18.36 -23.12
N VAL A 99 5.77 -18.34 -24.23
CA VAL A 99 7.24 -18.16 -24.18
C VAL A 99 7.61 -16.70 -23.93
N ASP A 100 6.90 -15.74 -24.53
CA ASP A 100 7.13 -14.31 -24.28
C ASP A 100 6.82 -13.95 -22.83
N ASP A 101 5.73 -14.48 -22.27
CA ASP A 101 5.33 -14.21 -20.89
C ASP A 101 6.24 -14.88 -19.86
N ALA A 102 6.71 -16.10 -20.15
CA ALA A 102 7.75 -16.75 -19.35
C ALA A 102 9.07 -15.95 -19.32
N GLY A 103 9.42 -15.29 -20.43
CA GLY A 103 10.58 -14.40 -20.52
C GLY A 103 10.46 -13.17 -19.61
N LYS A 104 9.28 -12.54 -19.57
CA LYS A 104 9.01 -11.38 -18.69
C LYS A 104 9.13 -11.75 -17.21
N LEU A 105 8.55 -12.88 -16.81
CA LEU A 105 8.65 -13.39 -15.43
C LEU A 105 10.10 -13.69 -15.03
N LEU A 106 10.90 -14.22 -15.96
CA LEU A 106 12.32 -14.50 -15.72
C LEU A 106 13.14 -13.21 -15.54
N GLY A 107 12.80 -12.14 -16.28
CA GLY A 107 13.36 -10.81 -16.08
C GLY A 107 13.04 -10.22 -14.70
N VAL A 108 11.79 -10.34 -14.25
CA VAL A 108 11.38 -9.90 -12.90
C VAL A 108 12.10 -10.71 -11.82
N ALA A 109 12.16 -12.04 -11.97
CA ALA A 109 12.87 -12.90 -11.04
C ALA A 109 14.35 -12.52 -10.93
N ALA A 110 15.01 -12.25 -12.06
CA ALA A 110 16.40 -11.79 -12.07
C ALA A 110 16.56 -10.47 -11.29
N GLY A 111 15.69 -9.48 -11.52
CA GLY A 111 15.72 -8.21 -10.77
C GLY A 111 15.56 -8.41 -9.26
N VAL A 112 14.58 -9.22 -8.85
CA VAL A 112 14.33 -9.53 -7.44
C VAL A 112 15.52 -10.27 -6.80
N THR A 113 16.17 -11.19 -7.52
CA THR A 113 17.35 -11.90 -6.99
C THR A 113 18.51 -10.97 -6.70
N VAL A 114 18.76 -9.98 -7.56
CA VAL A 114 19.81 -8.98 -7.33
C VAL A 114 19.49 -8.14 -6.09
N LEU A 115 18.24 -7.70 -5.94
CA LEU A 115 17.80 -6.95 -4.75
C LEU A 115 17.91 -7.79 -3.47
N ALA A 116 17.44 -9.04 -3.52
CA ALA A 116 17.51 -9.96 -2.39
C ALA A 116 18.96 -10.20 -1.97
N LEU A 117 19.88 -10.36 -2.93
CA LEU A 117 21.30 -10.56 -2.66
C LEU A 117 21.95 -9.31 -2.06
N ALA A 118 21.56 -8.12 -2.52
CA ALA A 118 22.02 -6.84 -1.96
C ALA A 118 21.62 -6.67 -0.48
N VAL A 119 20.45 -7.18 -0.07
CA VAL A 119 20.00 -7.17 1.33
C VAL A 119 20.56 -8.34 2.13
N ALA A 120 20.72 -9.52 1.52
CA ALA A 120 21.20 -10.72 2.19
C ALA A 120 22.69 -10.64 2.57
N ILE A 121 23.53 -10.00 1.73
CA ILE A 121 24.97 -9.83 2.02
C ILE A 121 25.22 -9.12 3.35
N PRO A 122 24.71 -7.90 3.61
CA PRO A 122 25.00 -7.19 4.85
C PRO A 122 24.49 -7.95 6.08
N ILE A 123 23.31 -8.56 6.00
CA ILE A 123 22.76 -9.39 7.08
C ILE A 123 23.64 -10.62 7.32
N GLY A 124 24.07 -11.30 6.26
CA GLY A 124 24.96 -12.45 6.33
C GLY A 124 26.30 -12.13 7.00
N ILE A 125 26.88 -10.96 6.71
CA ILE A 125 28.11 -10.49 7.36
C ILE A 125 27.91 -10.34 8.87
N VAL A 126 26.81 -9.70 9.29
CA VAL A 126 26.50 -9.52 10.73
C VAL A 126 26.34 -10.87 11.43
N ILE A 127 25.63 -11.81 10.81
CA ILE A 127 25.44 -13.17 11.36
C ILE A 127 26.78 -13.90 11.46
N LEU A 128 27.63 -13.83 10.43
CA LEU A 128 28.95 -14.46 10.46
C LEU A 128 29.84 -13.89 11.57
N ILE A 129 29.82 -12.58 11.78
CA ILE A 129 30.56 -11.94 12.88
C ILE A 129 30.03 -12.43 14.23
N ALA A 130 28.71 -12.45 14.42
CA ALA A 130 28.10 -12.93 15.66
C ALA A 130 28.48 -14.40 15.96
N LEU A 131 28.44 -15.26 14.93
CA LEU A 131 28.85 -16.67 15.05
C LEU A 131 30.35 -16.81 15.36
N ALA A 132 31.21 -16.00 14.74
CA ALA A 132 32.64 -16.02 15.00
C ALA A 132 32.97 -15.64 16.46
N ILE A 133 32.33 -14.58 16.97
CA ILE A 133 32.47 -14.14 18.37
C ILE A 133 31.99 -15.25 19.33
N ASN A 134 30.78 -15.77 19.10
CA ASN A 134 30.20 -16.82 19.94
C ASN A 134 31.11 -18.07 19.98
N ARG A 135 31.58 -18.53 18.81
CA ARG A 135 32.48 -19.69 18.70
C ARG A 135 33.82 -19.46 19.41
N ALA A 136 34.38 -18.25 19.33
CA ALA A 136 35.62 -17.89 20.03
C ALA A 136 35.43 -17.86 21.56
N TRP A 137 34.28 -17.39 22.03
CA TRP A 137 33.93 -17.31 23.45
C TRP A 137 33.71 -18.70 24.05
N VAL A 138 32.96 -19.56 23.37
CA VAL A 138 32.75 -20.98 23.76
C VAL A 138 34.07 -21.75 23.83
N ARG A 139 35.00 -21.51 22.89
CA ARG A 139 36.34 -22.12 22.94
C ARG A 139 37.17 -21.64 24.15
N ARG A 140 36.98 -20.39 24.58
CA ARG A 140 37.69 -19.82 25.74
C ARG A 140 37.10 -20.27 27.08
N SER A 141 35.78 -20.43 27.20
CA SER A 141 35.19 -20.91 28.48
C SER A 141 35.59 -22.34 28.79
N ARG A 142 35.70 -23.21 27.76
CA ARG A 142 36.16 -24.60 27.93
C ARG A 142 37.59 -24.73 28.45
N ARG A 143 38.44 -23.70 28.32
CA ARG A 143 39.82 -23.71 28.83
C ARG A 143 39.94 -23.23 30.27
N ARG A 144 38.94 -22.51 30.81
CA ARG A 144 38.94 -22.06 32.21
C ARG A 144 38.52 -23.18 33.16
N ILE A 145 37.57 -24.01 32.72
CA ILE A 145 37.08 -25.15 33.51
C ILE A 145 38.17 -26.23 33.73
N LEU A 146 39.21 -26.28 32.88
CA LEU A 146 40.34 -27.23 33.01
C LEU A 146 41.56 -26.63 33.74
N ALA A 147 41.48 -25.37 34.20
CA ALA A 147 42.54 -24.69 34.94
C ALA A 147 42.18 -24.46 36.42
N GLU A 148 41.01 -24.94 36.84
CA GLU A 148 40.48 -24.89 38.21
C GLU A 148 40.47 -26.27 38.91
N ASP A 149 41.03 -27.30 38.28
CA ASP A 149 41.47 -28.57 38.89
C ASP A 149 43.01 -28.65 38.87
#